data_AF-A0AAU7V6F7-F1
#
_entry.id   AF-A0AAU7V6F7-F1
#
_cell.length_a   1.000
_cell.length_b   1.000
_cell.length_c   1.000
_cell.angle_alpha   90.00
_cell.angle_beta   90.00
_cell.angle_gamma   90.00
#
_symmetry.space_group_name_H-M   'P 1'
#
loop_
_entity.id
_entity.type
_entity.pdbx_description
1 polymer ?
#
loop_
_entity_poly.entity_id
_entity_poly.type
_entity_poly.pdbx_seq_one_letter_code
_entity_poly.pdbx_strand_id
1 'polypeptide(L)'
;MGAENPVRRTRTAREVAERIGASSRTVRRIMAEPREEYLARAAERRERVLELRAQGLKLREIAEEVGMTVGGVGTILHHARKAEQSQSEEATA
;
A
#
# COMPACT_ATOMS: atom_id res chain seq x y z
N MET A 1 0.35 18.89 -10.75
CA MET A 1 0.95 18.25 -11.95
C MET A 1 1.54 16.91 -11.55
N GLY A 2 1.03 15.82 -12.13
CA GLY A 2 1.50 14.45 -11.91
C GLY A 2 2.79 14.14 -12.69
N ALA A 3 3.20 12.88 -12.70
CA ALA A 3 4.35 12.46 -13.49
C ALA A 3 4.06 12.57 -15.01
N GLU A 4 5.10 12.83 -15.80
CA GLU A 4 4.98 13.01 -17.26
C GLU A 4 4.60 11.72 -17.98
N ASN A 5 5.04 10.57 -17.46
CA ASN A 5 4.58 9.25 -17.87
C ASN A 5 4.41 8.34 -16.64
N PRO A 6 3.23 8.34 -15.99
CA PRO A 6 3.01 7.62 -14.75
C PRO A 6 3.09 6.10 -14.95
N VAL A 7 4.23 5.51 -14.58
CA VAL A 7 4.44 4.06 -14.62
C VAL A 7 5.06 3.58 -13.32
N ARG A 8 4.65 2.40 -12.85
CA ARG A 8 5.25 1.76 -11.68
C ARG A 8 6.69 1.34 -12.00
N ARG A 9 7.65 1.85 -11.23
CA ARG A 9 9.04 1.40 -11.31
C ARG A 9 9.22 0.05 -10.62
N THR A 10 9.95 -0.83 -11.28
CA THR A 10 10.39 -2.13 -10.72
C THR A 10 11.58 -1.98 -9.78
N ARG A 11 12.32 -0.88 -9.89
CA ARG A 11 13.50 -0.55 -9.06
C ARG A 11 13.33 0.79 -8.34
N THR A 12 14.16 1.04 -7.34
CA THR A 12 14.09 2.30 -6.60
C THR A 12 14.44 3.49 -7.51
N ALA A 13 13.91 4.67 -7.17
CA ALA A 13 14.22 5.90 -7.90
C ALA A 13 15.73 6.22 -7.93
N ARG A 14 16.48 5.78 -6.90
CA ARG A 14 17.92 5.95 -6.78
C ARG A 14 18.67 5.04 -7.77
N GLU A 15 18.34 3.76 -7.80
CA GLU A 15 19.00 2.82 -8.72
C GLU A 15 18.75 3.16 -10.19
N VAL A 16 17.53 3.59 -10.52
CA VAL A 16 17.20 4.04 -11.88
C VAL A 16 17.99 5.29 -12.23
N ALA A 17 18.11 6.23 -11.30
CA ALA A 17 18.91 7.45 -11.44
C ALA A 17 20.39 7.13 -11.68
N GLU A 18 20.98 6.22 -10.90
CA GLU A 18 22.37 5.76 -11.05
C GLU A 18 22.61 5.10 -12.42
N ARG A 19 21.63 4.35 -12.94
CA ARG A 19 21.76 3.68 -14.24
C ARG A 19 21.71 4.63 -15.43
N ILE A 20 20.84 5.64 -15.38
CA ILE A 20 20.59 6.54 -16.52
C ILE A 20 21.35 7.87 -16.41
N GLY A 21 22.15 8.06 -15.35
CA GLY A 21 22.89 9.29 -15.11
C GLY A 21 21.98 10.50 -14.79
N ALA A 22 20.82 10.29 -14.18
CA ALA A 22 19.87 11.35 -13.86
C ALA A 22 19.69 11.53 -12.35
N SER A 23 19.10 12.65 -11.93
CA SER A 23 18.70 12.85 -10.54
C SER A 23 17.48 12.00 -10.17
N SER A 24 17.44 11.48 -8.93
CA SER A 24 16.24 10.80 -8.39
C SER A 24 14.96 11.65 -8.48
N ARG A 25 15.10 12.98 -8.43
CA ARG A 25 13.99 13.93 -8.61
C ARG A 25 13.44 13.90 -10.05
N THR A 26 14.32 13.79 -11.04
CA THR A 26 13.94 13.63 -12.46
C THR A 26 13.22 12.32 -12.68
N VAL A 27 13.73 11.21 -12.15
CA VAL A 27 13.05 9.91 -12.26
C VAL A 27 11.67 9.95 -11.58
N ARG A 28 11.54 10.63 -10.42
CA ARG A 28 10.26 10.87 -9.76
C ARG A 28 9.29 11.72 -10.58
N ARG A 29 9.78 12.77 -11.24
CA ARG A 29 8.97 13.60 -12.13
C ARG A 29 8.46 12.84 -13.34
N ILE A 30 9.26 11.92 -13.88
CA ILE A 30 8.91 11.22 -15.13
C ILE A 30 8.06 9.99 -14.86
N MET A 31 8.39 9.19 -13.84
CA MET A 31 7.92 7.80 -13.70
C MET A 31 7.31 7.51 -12.32
N ALA A 32 6.75 8.51 -11.62
CA ALA A 32 6.07 8.24 -10.35
C ALA A 32 4.67 7.68 -10.61
N GLU A 33 4.33 6.61 -9.89
CA GLU A 33 2.95 6.12 -9.84
C GLU A 33 2.04 7.25 -9.32
N PRO A 34 0.88 7.47 -9.95
CA PRO A 34 -0.10 8.44 -9.47
C PRO A 34 -0.49 8.13 -8.04
N ARG A 35 -0.70 9.17 -7.23
CA ARG A 35 -1.08 9.01 -5.83
C ARG A 35 -2.38 8.22 -5.68
N GLU A 36 -3.34 8.45 -6.56
CA GLU A 36 -4.65 7.78 -6.53
C GLU A 36 -4.52 6.28 -6.80
N GLU A 37 -3.75 5.88 -7.82
CA GLU A 37 -3.49 4.46 -8.10
C GLU A 37 -2.72 3.77 -6.98
N TYR A 38 -1.74 4.45 -6.37
CA TYR A 38 -1.05 3.93 -5.20
C TYR A 38 -2.01 3.67 -4.03
N LEU A 39 -2.92 4.62 -3.77
CA LEU A 39 -3.91 4.52 -2.70
C LEU A 39 -4.96 3.44 -3.00
N ALA A 40 -5.43 3.32 -4.24
CA ALA A 40 -6.36 2.28 -4.66
C ALA A 40 -5.78 0.88 -4.44
N ARG A 41 -4.54 0.63 -4.89
CA ARG A 41 -3.86 -0.66 -4.65
C ARG A 41 -3.60 -0.92 -3.17
N ALA A 42 -3.34 0.13 -2.38
CA ALA A 42 -3.18 -0.01 -0.94
C ALA A 42 -4.52 -0.34 -0.26
N ALA A 43 -5.64 0.21 -0.74
CA ALA A 43 -6.98 -0.12 -0.26
C ALA A 43 -7.36 -1.57 -0.62
N GLU A 44 -7.18 -1.98 -1.88
CA GLU A 44 -7.43 -3.34 -2.35
C GLU A 44 -6.63 -4.38 -1.54
N ARG A 45 -5.35 -4.09 -1.24
CA ARG A 45 -4.55 -4.95 -0.35
C ARG A 45 -5.10 -5.05 1.06
N ARG A 46 -5.62 -3.96 1.63
CA ARG A 46 -6.23 -3.99 2.97
C ARG A 46 -7.51 -4.79 2.97
N GLU A 47 -8.35 -4.60 1.96
CA GLU A 47 -9.59 -5.35 1.77
C GLU A 47 -9.27 -6.84 1.68
N ARG A 48 -8.29 -7.23 0.87
CA ARG A 48 -7.86 -8.64 0.76
C ARG A 48 -7.42 -9.24 2.08
N VAL A 49 -6.67 -8.49 2.89
CA VAL A 49 -6.26 -8.91 4.24
C VAL A 49 -7.47 -9.13 5.16
N LEU A 50 -8.48 -8.25 5.08
CA LEU A 50 -9.71 -8.37 5.88
C LEU A 50 -10.56 -9.55 5.43
N GLU A 51 -10.71 -9.77 4.13
CA GLU A 51 -11.42 -10.93 3.56
C GLU A 51 -10.78 -12.24 4.02
N LEU A 52 -9.45 -12.38 3.88
CA LEU A 52 -8.74 -13.58 4.29
C LEU A 52 -8.82 -13.79 5.80
N ARG A 53 -8.87 -12.70 6.58
CA ARG A 53 -9.09 -12.79 8.02
C ARG A 53 -10.50 -13.24 8.37
N ALA A 54 -11.51 -12.77 7.64
CA ALA A 54 -12.90 -13.21 7.80
C ALA A 54 -13.07 -14.71 7.45
N GLN A 55 -12.27 -15.21 6.50
CA GLN A 55 -12.20 -16.64 6.16
C GLN A 55 -11.49 -17.50 7.24
N GLY A 56 -10.89 -16.87 8.26
CA GLY A 56 -10.26 -17.58 9.38
C GLY A 56 -8.81 -18.01 9.18
N LEU A 57 -8.15 -17.54 8.12
CA LEU A 57 -6.73 -17.83 7.85
C LEU A 57 -5.81 -17.25 8.95
N LYS A 58 -4.69 -17.92 9.21
CA LYS A 58 -3.70 -17.43 10.18
C LYS A 58 -2.95 -16.24 9.60
N LEU A 59 -2.46 -15.34 10.46
CA LEU A 59 -1.70 -14.16 10.03
C LEU A 59 -0.49 -14.48 9.14
N ARG A 60 0.14 -15.65 9.34
CA ARG A 60 1.28 -16.10 8.52
C ARG A 60 0.85 -16.42 7.09
N GLU A 61 -0.24 -17.15 6.93
CA GLU A 61 -0.79 -17.53 5.63
C GLU A 61 -1.25 -16.29 4.85
N ILE A 62 -1.92 -15.35 5.53
CA ILE A 62 -2.31 -14.06 4.94
C ILE A 62 -1.09 -13.26 4.48
N ALA A 63 -0.02 -13.26 5.27
CA ALA A 63 1.21 -12.56 4.93
C ALA A 63 1.88 -13.17 3.68
N GLU A 64 1.89 -14.50 3.57
CA GLU A 64 2.41 -15.21 2.39
C GLU A 64 1.57 -14.95 1.14
N GLU A 65 0.24 -15.00 1.26
CA GLU A 65 -0.71 -14.77 0.16
C GLU A 65 -0.61 -13.33 -0.40
N VAL A 66 -0.51 -12.34 0.50
CA VAL A 66 -0.47 -10.91 0.12
C VAL A 66 0.97 -10.43 -0.17
N GLY A 67 1.98 -11.26 0.11
CA GLY A 67 3.39 -10.91 -0.05
C GLY A 67 3.87 -9.82 0.92
N MET A 68 3.36 -9.85 2.15
CA MET A 68 3.68 -8.90 3.22
C MET A 68 4.39 -9.57 4.40
N THR A 69 4.84 -8.76 5.35
CA THR A 69 5.31 -9.27 6.64
C THR A 69 4.12 -9.53 7.56
N VAL A 70 4.24 -10.53 8.44
CA VAL A 70 3.23 -10.84 9.47
C VAL A 70 2.91 -9.61 10.33
N GLY A 71 3.92 -8.82 10.67
CA GLY A 71 3.75 -7.56 11.39
C GLY A 71 2.92 -6.53 10.62
N GLY A 72 3.13 -6.42 9.30
CA GLY A 72 2.34 -5.54 8.44
C GLY A 72 0.87 -5.91 8.40
N VAL A 73 0.56 -7.21 8.32
CA VAL A 73 -0.82 -7.72 8.42
C VAL A 73 -1.44 -7.35 9.78
N GLY A 74 -0.70 -7.52 10.87
CA GLY A 74 -1.16 -7.14 12.22
C GLY A 74 -1.48 -5.65 12.34
N THR A 75 -0.63 -4.78 11.78
CA THR A 75 -0.87 -3.33 11.76
C THR A 75 -2.13 -2.97 10.97
N ILE A 76 -2.36 -3.58 9.80
CA ILE A 76 -3.58 -3.36 9.00
C ILE A 76 -4.83 -3.71 9.81
N LEU A 77 -4.84 -4.88 10.47
CA LEU A 77 -5.96 -5.32 11.30
C LEU A 77 -6.19 -4.40 12.51
N HIS A 78 -5.12 -3.93 13.15
CA HIS A 78 -5.21 -2.98 14.25
C HIS A 78 -5.85 -1.65 13.79
N HIS A 79 -5.43 -1.13 12.63
CA HIS A 79 -6.02 0.08 12.06
C HIS A 79 -7.49 -0.10 11.66
N ALA A 80 -7.85 -1.27 11.11
CA ALA A 80 -9.24 -1.57 10.77
C ALA A 80 -10.13 -1.56 12.02
N ARG A 81 -9.72 -2.26 13.09
CA ARG A 81 -10.44 -2.28 14.36
C ARG A 81 -10.61 -0.89 14.98
N LYS A 82 -9.57 -0.06 14.91
CA LYS A 82 -9.63 1.32 15.41
C LYS A 82 -10.59 2.18 14.58
N ALA A 83 -10.61 2.00 13.25
CA ALA A 83 -11.54 2.71 12.38
C ALA A 83 -13.00 2.34 12.70
N GLU A 84 -13.30 1.06 12.95
CA GLU A 84 -14.64 0.61 13.36
C GLU A 84 -15.08 1.21 14.69
N GLN A 85 -14.16 1.35 15.65
CA GLN A 85 -14.44 1.99 16.94
C GLN A 85 -14.77 3.47 16.78
N SER A 86 -13.97 4.22 16.02
CA SER A 86 -14.23 5.63 15.76
C SER A 86 -15.53 5.87 14.97
N GLN A 87 -15.87 5.00 14.03
CA GLN A 87 -17.15 5.07 13.31
C GLN A 87 -18.35 4.79 14.22
N SER A 88 -18.19 3.87 15.19
CA SER A 88 -19.23 3.57 16.17
C SER A 88 -19.43 4.72 17.18
N GLU A 89 -18.34 5.38 17.57
CA GLU A 89 -18.38 6.56 18.44
C GLU A 89 -19.03 7.77 17.74
N GLU A 90 -18.73 8.01 16.45
CA GLU A 90 -19.36 9.08 15.65
C GLU A 90 -20.84 8.81 15.34
N ALA A 91 -21.25 7.55 15.18
CA ALA A 91 -22.66 7.20 14.94
C ALA A 91 -23.53 7.25 16.19
N THR A 92 -22.92 7.31 17.38
CA THR A 92 -23.63 7.35 18.68
C THR A 92 -23.67 8.77 19.28
N ALA A 93 -23.00 9.74 18.66
CA ALA A 93 -22.94 11.15 19.07
C ALA A 93 -23.91 12.03 18.27
#